data_AF-A0A171CPH1-F1
#
_entry.id   AF-A0A171CPH1-F1
#
_cell.length_a   1.000
_cell.length_b   1.000
_cell.length_c   1.000
_cell.angle_alpha   90.00
_cell.angle_beta   90.00
_cell.angle_gamma   90.00
#
_symmetry.space_group_name_H-M   'P 1'
#
loop_
_entity.id
_entity.type
_entity.pdbx_description
1 polymer ?
#
loop_
_entity_poly.entity_id
_entity_poly.type
_entity_poly.pdbx_seq_one_letter_code
_entity_poly.pdbx_strand_id
1 'polypeptide(L)' 'MRTRPEFASGHLAGAVNIPLDELSLHLASYAGTDVVTVCLSGGRSAAAAQALQTAGARVRSLAGGTNAWQRAGLPLETGR' A
#
# COMPACT_ATOMS: atom_id res chain seq x y z
N MET A 1 -1.84 3.58 0.99
CA MET A 1 -3.31 3.79 0.88
C MET A 1 -4.04 3.74 2.23
N ARG A 2 -3.36 4.05 3.34
CA ARG A 2 -3.97 4.31 4.65
C ARG A 2 -3.82 5.79 4.96
N THR A 3 -4.65 6.33 5.84
CA THR A 3 -4.51 7.72 6.30
C THR A 3 -3.14 7.94 6.96
N ARG A 4 -2.69 9.19 7.05
CA ARG A 4 -1.40 9.52 7.69
C ARG A 4 -1.30 8.98 9.13
N PRO A 5 -2.32 9.12 10.00
CA PRO A 5 -2.27 8.55 11.35
C PRO A 5 -2.17 7.03 11.37
N GLU A 6 -2.94 6.33 10.52
CA GLU A 6 -2.86 4.86 10.41
C GLU A 6 -1.49 4.38 9.90
N PHE A 7 -0.85 5.15 9.04
CA PHE A 7 0.48 4.82 8.54
C PHE A 7 1.54 5.05 9.61
N ALA A 8 1.47 6.19 10.30
CA ALA A 8 2.39 6.55 11.38
C ALA A 8 2.33 5.55 12.56
N SER A 9 1.17 4.94 12.82
CA SER A 9 1.00 3.94 13.88
C SER A 9 1.60 2.56 13.57
N GLY A 10 2.01 2.31 12.32
CA GLY A 10 2.68 1.07 11.93
C GLY A 10 2.61 0.81 10.43
N HIS A 11 3.73 0.67 9.74
CA HIS A 11 3.83 0.39 8.30
C HIS A 11 5.00 -0.53 7.97
N LEU A 12 5.01 -1.12 6.77
CA LEU A 12 6.13 -1.94 6.33
C LEU A 12 7.36 -1.06 6.12
N ALA A 13 8.54 -1.60 6.44
CA ALA A 13 9.80 -0.89 6.25
C ALA A 13 9.97 -0.40 4.80
N GLY A 14 10.34 0.88 4.64
CA GLY A 14 10.50 1.51 3.33
C GLY A 14 9.19 1.81 2.57
N ALA A 15 8.02 1.49 3.13
CA ALA A 15 6.74 1.79 2.49
C ALA A 15 6.53 3.30 2.31
N VAL A 16 5.92 3.71 1.19
CA VAL A 16 5.54 5.11 0.94
C VAL A 16 4.05 5.29 1.26
N ASN A 17 3.72 6.33 2.04
CA ASN A 17 2.33 6.65 2.32
C ASN A 17 1.72 7.49 1.20
N ILE A 18 0.86 6.86 0.40
CA ILE A 18 -0.07 7.53 -0.50
C ILE A 18 -1.48 7.15 -0.06
N PRO A 19 -2.25 8.03 0.60
CA PRO A 19 -3.66 7.81 0.90
C PRO A 19 -4.48 7.40 -0.34
N LEU A 20 -5.57 6.64 -0.15
CA LEU A 20 -6.30 6.07 -1.30
C LEU A 20 -6.98 7.15 -2.17
N ASP A 21 -7.50 8.17 -1.51
CA ASP A 21 -8.09 9.38 -2.09
C ASP A 21 -7.07 10.24 -2.87
N GLU A 22 -5.79 10.21 -2.48
CA GLU A 22 -4.71 10.90 -3.21
C GLU A 22 -4.13 10.05 -4.36
N LEU A 23 -4.38 8.73 -4.39
CA LEU A 23 -3.72 7.81 -5.34
C LEU A 23 -3.96 8.17 -6.81
N SER A 24 -5.16 8.66 -7.15
CA SER A 24 -5.52 9.03 -8.53
C SER A 24 -4.57 10.07 -9.12
N LEU A 25 -4.01 10.95 -8.30
CA LEU A 25 -3.06 12.00 -8.69
C LEU A 25 -1.67 11.46 -9.05
N HIS A 26 -1.36 10.22 -8.64
CA HIS A 26 -0.02 9.63 -8.77
C HIS A 26 0.03 8.43 -9.72
N LEU A 27 -1.11 7.99 -10.28
CA LEU A 27 -1.19 6.75 -11.08
C LEU A 27 -0.17 6.70 -12.22
N ALA A 28 -0.05 7.79 -12.99
CA ALA A 28 0.85 7.85 -14.14
C ALA A 28 2.33 7.72 -13.76
N SER A 29 2.72 8.18 -12.57
CA SER A 29 4.11 8.11 -12.08
C SER A 29 4.58 6.68 -11.81
N TYR A 30 3.66 5.71 -11.75
CA TYR A 30 3.96 4.31 -11.50
C TYR A 30 3.92 3.43 -12.76
N ALA A 31 3.60 3.98 -13.93
CA ALA A 31 3.59 3.22 -15.18
C ALA A 31 4.96 2.57 -15.45
N GLY A 32 4.96 1.28 -15.78
CA GLY A 32 6.18 0.48 -16.01
C GLY A 32 6.94 0.04 -14.74
N THR A 33 6.57 0.54 -13.56
CA THR A 33 7.23 0.19 -12.28
C THR A 33 6.62 -1.06 -11.63
N ASP A 34 7.39 -1.73 -10.77
CA ASP A 34 6.88 -2.80 -9.90
C ASP A 34 6.39 -2.19 -8.58
N VAL A 35 5.12 -2.42 -8.23
CA VAL A 35 4.49 -1.84 -7.02
C VAL A 35 3.88 -2.94 -6.16
N VAL A 36 4.06 -2.84 -4.84
CA VAL A 36 3.33 -3.64 -3.86
C VAL A 36 2.39 -2.74 -3.07
N THR A 37 1.09 -3.05 -3.09
CA THR A 37 0.08 -2.31 -2.32
C THR A 37 -0.24 -3.04 -1.02
N VAL A 38 -0.24 -2.32 0.11
CA VAL A 38 -0.56 -2.83 1.45
C VAL A 38 -1.41 -1.87 2.29
N CYS A 39 -2.62 -2.30 2.68
CA CYS A 39 -3.47 -1.61 3.67
C CYS A 39 -3.55 -2.41 4.99
N LEU A 40 -4.54 -2.13 5.84
CA LEU A 40 -4.72 -2.84 7.10
C LEU A 40 -5.03 -4.34 6.90
N SER A 41 -6.03 -4.66 6.05
CA SER A 41 -6.59 -6.01 5.90
C SER A 41 -6.62 -6.55 4.47
N GLY A 42 -6.29 -5.74 3.46
CA GLY A 42 -6.27 -6.12 2.04
C GLY A 42 -7.32 -5.42 1.15
N GLY A 43 -8.44 -4.96 1.71
CA GLY A 43 -9.55 -4.39 0.91
C GLY A 43 -9.16 -3.14 0.11
N ARG A 44 -8.68 -2.09 0.80
CA ARG A 44 -8.21 -0.85 0.14
C ARG A 44 -7.03 -1.07 -0.81
N SER A 45 -6.15 -2.02 -0.50
CA SER A 45 -4.96 -2.28 -1.33
C SER A 45 -5.31 -3.04 -2.61
N ALA A 46 -6.35 -3.87 -2.61
CA ALA A 46 -6.86 -4.51 -3.81
C ALA A 46 -7.43 -3.49 -4.81
N ALA A 47 -8.25 -2.55 -4.34
CA ALA A 47 -8.78 -1.47 -5.17
C ALA A 47 -7.65 -0.58 -5.75
N ALA A 48 -6.68 -0.21 -4.92
CA ALA A 48 -5.49 0.52 -5.37
C ALA A 48 -4.68 -0.27 -6.42
N ALA A 49 -4.57 -1.60 -6.26
CA ALA A 49 -3.84 -2.43 -7.20
C ALA A 49 -4.50 -2.44 -8.58
N GLN A 50 -5.83 -2.53 -8.65
CA GLN A 50 -6.56 -2.46 -9.91
C GLN A 50 -6.33 -1.13 -10.63
N ALA A 51 -6.42 -0.01 -9.91
CA ALA A 51 -6.21 1.32 -10.50
C ALA A 51 -4.77 1.48 -11.06
N LEU A 52 -3.77 1.03 -10.31
CA LEU A 52 -2.36 1.08 -10.72
C LEU A 52 -2.06 0.13 -11.90
N GLN A 53 -2.69 -1.05 -11.94
CA GLN A 53 -2.58 -1.97 -13.07
C GLN A 53 -3.14 -1.36 -14.35
N THR A 54 -4.32 -0.73 -14.27
CA THR A 54 -4.93 -0.01 -15.40
C THR A 54 -4.03 1.14 -15.89
N ALA A 55 -3.29 1.78 -14.98
CA ALA A 55 -2.31 2.81 -15.31
C ALA A 55 -0.97 2.26 -15.86
N GLY A 56 -0.84 0.95 -16.03
CA GLY A 56 0.35 0.31 -16.62
C GLY A 56 1.45 -0.07 -15.63
N ALA A 57 1.18 -0.06 -14.32
CA ALA A 57 2.11 -0.57 -13.32
C ALA A 57 2.03 -2.11 -13.20
N ARG A 58 3.13 -2.75 -12.81
CA ARG A 58 3.18 -4.18 -12.46
C ARG A 58 2.91 -4.32 -10.97
N VAL A 59 1.66 -4.62 -10.61
CA VAL A 59 1.21 -4.50 -9.22
C VAL A 59 0.90 -5.84 -8.57
N ARG A 60 1.34 -6.02 -7.32
CA ARG A 60 0.91 -7.07 -6.40
C ARG A 60 0.25 -6.44 -5.18
N SER A 61 -0.78 -7.09 -4.61
CA SER A 61 -1.38 -6.67 -3.35
C SER A 61 -1.03 -7.64 -2.23
N LEU A 62 -0.62 -7.12 -1.07
CA LEU A 62 -0.33 -7.95 0.09
C LEU A 62 -1.63 -8.48 0.71
N ALA A 63 -1.87 -9.78 0.55
CA ALA A 63 -3.03 -10.45 1.11
C ALA A 63 -3.06 -10.32 2.63
N GLY A 64 -4.22 -9.94 3.19
CA GLY A 64 -4.40 -9.75 4.63
C GLY A 64 -3.73 -8.50 5.22
N GLY A 65 -3.06 -7.68 4.41
CA GLY A 65 -2.50 -6.39 4.81
C GLY A 65 -1.45 -6.45 5.93
N THR A 66 -1.28 -5.33 6.64
CA THR A 66 -0.40 -5.24 7.80
C THR A 66 -0.80 -6.20 8.92
N ASN A 67 -2.09 -6.57 9.03
CA ASN A 67 -2.55 -7.55 10.02
C ASN A 67 -1.98 -8.95 9.76
N ALA A 68 -1.90 -9.38 8.49
CA ALA A 68 -1.28 -10.66 8.16
C ALA A 68 0.25 -10.60 8.34
N TRP A 69 0.87 -9.47 7.97
CA TRP A 69 2.30 -9.23 8.18
C TRP A 69 2.71 -9.36 9.65
N GLN A 70 1.98 -8.70 10.56
CA GLN A 70 2.23 -8.81 12.00
C GLN A 70 1.96 -10.22 12.54
N ARG A 71 0.91 -10.90 12.07
CA ARG A 71 0.63 -12.29 12.46
C ARG A 71 1.72 -13.26 12.01
N ALA A 72 2.47 -12.94 10.96
CA ALA A 72 3.64 -13.68 10.52
C ALA A 72 4.91 -13.36 11.36
N GLY A 73 4.80 -12.53 12.38
CA GLY A 73 5.93 -12.13 13.24
C GLY A 73 6.89 -11.13 12.60
N LEU A 74 6.50 -10.49 11.49
CA LEU A 74 7.34 -9.55 10.77
C LEU A 74 7.20 -8.12 11.33
N PRO A 75 8.28 -7.33 11.36
CA PRO A 75 8.28 -6.01 11.99
C PRO A 75 7.51 -4.97 11.18
N LEU A 76 6.95 -3.99 11.90
CA LEU A 76 6.46 -2.72 11.33
C LEU A 76 7.31 -1.57 11.85
N GLU A 77 7.51 -0.56 11.02
CA GLU A 77 8.08 0.73 11.39
C GLU A 77 6.97 1.70 11.83
N THR A 78 7.32 2.65 12.70
CA THR A 78 6.43 3.68 13.23
C THR A 78 7.05 5.06 13.06
N GLY A 79 6.24 6.10 12.91
CA GLY A 79 6.71 7.50 12.84
C GLY A 79 7.32 7.88 11.50
N ARG A 80 6.50 8.47 10.63
CA ARG A 80 6.89 9.06 9.33
C ARG A 80 5.94 10.17 8.94
#